data_AF-A0A9E2I5I3-F1
#
_entry.id   AF-A0A9E2I5I3-F1
#
_cell.length_a   1.000
_cell.length_b   1.000
_cell.length_c   1.000
_cell.angle_alpha   90.00
_cell.angle_beta   90.00
_cell.angle_gamma   90.00
#
_symmetry.space_group_name_H-M   'P 1'
#
loop_
_entity.id
_entity.type
_entity.pdbx_description
1 polymer ?
#
loop_
_entity_poly.entity_id
_entity_poly.type
_entity_poly.pdbx_seq_one_letter_code
_entity_poly.pdbx_strand_id
1 'polypeptide(L)'
;PYTYLAGRLIAQGIVDASECPGGGLEENGYANTCGLETARPEVDEWQNRFDAQIVEAAQSTGIPAQLMKNLFAQESQFWPGAFNDAEEYGLGQLTEMGADTVLLWNTAFYNQFCPLVLDINICQAGYAQLEEENQAILRGALAIEVSADCPDCPAGIDLNHAGFSVGLFAQTLKANCQQAGQIITNASGKTPGAVSSYEDLWRFTLVNYHAGPGCLSNAINEVSSQTPTWEDVSAELATECPGVEEYVEKISK
;
A
#
# COMPACT_ATOMS: atom_id res chain seq x y z
N PRO A 1 9.20 0.03 16.52
CA PRO A 1 8.27 -0.83 17.29
C PRO A 1 6.82 -0.49 16.91
N TYR A 2 5.96 -1.50 16.73
CA TYR A 2 4.60 -1.30 16.21
C TYR A 2 3.59 -0.98 17.32
N THR A 3 3.58 0.27 17.79
CA THR A 3 2.67 0.74 18.85
C THR A 3 1.21 0.74 18.43
N TYR A 4 0.94 0.95 17.14
CA TYR A 4 -0.42 0.89 16.62
C TYR A 4 -0.95 -0.55 16.66
N LEU A 5 -0.19 -1.51 16.10
CA LEU A 5 -0.56 -2.92 16.13
C LEU A 5 -0.74 -3.42 17.57
N ALA A 6 0.22 -3.12 18.45
CA ALA A 6 0.11 -3.46 19.87
C ALA A 6 -1.18 -2.90 20.49
N GLY A 7 -1.52 -1.65 20.18
CA GLY A 7 -2.75 -1.01 20.63
C GLY A 7 -4.01 -1.74 20.14
N ARG A 8 -4.02 -2.15 18.87
CA ARG A 8 -5.12 -2.94 18.29
C ARG A 8 -5.27 -4.31 18.94
N LEU A 9 -4.16 -5.03 19.14
CA LEU A 9 -4.17 -6.35 19.79
C LEU A 9 -4.72 -6.26 21.23
N ILE A 10 -4.34 -5.22 21.98
CA ILE A 10 -4.85 -4.96 23.33
C ILE A 10 -6.33 -4.58 23.29
N ALA A 11 -6.71 -3.62 22.44
CA ALA A 11 -8.10 -3.12 22.34
C ALA A 11 -9.09 -4.20 21.91
N GLN A 12 -8.64 -5.19 21.12
CA GLN A 12 -9.45 -6.34 20.71
C GLN A 12 -9.41 -7.51 21.71
N GLY A 13 -8.70 -7.35 22.83
CA GLY A 13 -8.59 -8.37 23.88
C GLY A 13 -7.75 -9.59 23.50
N ILE A 14 -6.95 -9.51 22.43
CA ILE A 14 -5.98 -10.55 22.08
C ILE A 14 -4.86 -10.58 23.12
N VAL A 15 -4.43 -9.39 23.57
CA VAL A 15 -3.42 -9.22 24.62
C VAL A 15 -4.07 -8.59 25.84
N ASP A 16 -3.91 -9.24 27.00
CA ASP A 16 -4.28 -8.65 28.30
C ASP A 16 -3.12 -7.78 28.83
N ALA A 17 -3.31 -6.47 28.80
CA ALA A 17 -2.40 -5.48 29.37
C ALA A 17 -3.01 -4.74 30.58
N SER A 18 -3.95 -5.37 31.29
CA SER A 18 -4.66 -4.76 32.43
C SER A 18 -3.75 -4.34 33.59
N GLU A 19 -2.57 -4.95 33.71
CA GLU A 19 -1.55 -4.55 34.71
C GLU A 19 -0.81 -3.25 34.35
N CYS A 20 -0.86 -2.83 33.08
CA CYS A 20 -0.25 -1.59 32.63
C CYS A 20 -1.11 -0.36 32.98
N PRO A 21 -0.47 0.81 33.22
CA PRO A 21 -1.19 2.08 33.30
C PRO A 21 -2.12 2.26 32.09
N GLY A 22 -3.36 2.70 32.32
CA GLY A 22 -4.36 2.87 31.27
C GLY A 22 -4.76 1.58 30.54
N GLY A 23 -4.50 0.40 31.11
CA GLY A 23 -4.70 -0.88 30.42
C GLY A 23 -3.73 -1.09 29.26
N GLY A 24 -2.58 -0.40 29.27
CA GLY A 24 -1.58 -0.49 28.21
C GLY A 24 -1.81 0.44 27.02
N LEU A 25 -2.85 1.28 27.05
CA LEU A 25 -3.24 2.18 25.95
C LEU A 25 -3.05 3.66 26.32
N GLU A 26 -2.74 4.46 25.31
CA GLU A 26 -2.81 5.92 25.31
C GLU A 26 -4.22 6.39 24.86
N GLU A 27 -4.54 7.68 25.05
CA GLU A 27 -5.87 8.24 24.67
C GLU A 27 -6.18 8.11 23.17
N ASN A 28 -5.17 8.08 22.31
CA ASN A 28 -5.31 7.92 20.86
C ASN A 28 -5.48 6.44 20.42
N GLY A 29 -5.54 5.49 21.37
CA GLY A 29 -5.70 4.06 21.10
C GLY A 29 -4.41 3.32 20.74
N TYR A 30 -3.27 4.00 20.68
CA TYR A 30 -1.96 3.34 20.51
C TYR A 30 -1.52 2.73 21.84
N ALA A 31 -0.68 1.69 21.79
CA ALA A 31 -0.09 1.15 23.01
C ALA A 31 0.91 2.14 23.62
N ASN A 32 0.82 2.33 24.94
CA ASN A 32 1.90 2.96 25.71
C ASN A 32 3.10 2.01 25.86
N THR A 33 4.20 2.47 26.45
CA THR A 33 5.43 1.66 26.57
C THR A 33 5.19 0.31 27.24
N CYS A 34 4.43 0.27 28.34
CA CYS A 34 4.11 -0.96 29.04
C CYS A 34 3.24 -1.90 28.20
N GLY A 35 2.21 -1.35 27.53
CA GLY A 35 1.35 -2.12 26.63
C GLY A 35 2.13 -2.71 25.46
N LEU A 36 3.02 -1.93 24.84
CA LEU A 36 3.88 -2.41 23.76
C LEU A 36 4.80 -3.54 24.21
N GLU A 37 5.41 -3.44 25.39
CA GLU A 37 6.25 -4.50 25.94
C GLU A 37 5.45 -5.78 26.22
N THR A 38 4.24 -5.62 26.77
CA THR A 38 3.33 -6.73 27.07
C THR A 38 2.84 -7.43 25.81
N ALA A 39 2.50 -6.66 24.77
CA ALA A 39 2.00 -7.19 23.49
C ALA A 39 3.10 -7.72 22.56
N ARG A 40 4.38 -7.53 22.90
CA ARG A 40 5.49 -7.78 21.98
C ARG A 40 5.55 -9.19 21.37
N PRO A 41 5.31 -10.29 22.11
CA PRO A 41 5.26 -11.62 21.51
C PRO A 41 4.16 -11.75 20.44
N GLU A 42 2.98 -11.20 20.71
CA GLU A 42 1.84 -11.25 19.78
C GLU A 42 2.06 -10.34 18.57
N VAL A 43 2.69 -9.17 18.78
CA VAL A 43 3.11 -8.29 17.68
C VAL A 43 4.07 -9.02 16.73
N ASP A 44 5.02 -9.78 17.26
CA ASP A 44 5.97 -10.57 16.48
C ASP A 44 5.30 -11.72 15.72
N GLU A 45 4.31 -12.40 16.31
CA GLU A 45 3.54 -13.42 15.61
C GLU A 45 2.66 -12.80 14.51
N TRP A 46 1.91 -11.76 14.85
CA TRP A 46 0.96 -11.12 13.95
C TRP A 46 1.63 -10.52 12.72
N GLN A 47 2.76 -9.81 12.89
CA GLN A 47 3.47 -9.19 11.76
C GLN A 47 4.01 -10.21 10.74
N ASN A 48 4.28 -11.45 11.18
CA ASN A 48 4.90 -12.49 10.35
C ASN A 48 3.86 -13.46 9.76
N ARG A 49 2.58 -13.35 10.15
CA ARG A 49 1.55 -14.33 9.79
C ARG A 49 1.27 -14.43 8.28
N PHE A 50 1.60 -13.38 7.53
CA PHE A 50 1.38 -13.29 6.08
C PHE A 50 2.66 -13.48 5.26
N ASP A 51 3.78 -13.86 5.88
CA ASP A 51 5.07 -13.98 5.19
C ASP A 51 5.04 -14.94 4.00
N ALA A 52 4.31 -16.05 4.12
CA ALA A 52 4.16 -17.01 3.03
C ALA A 52 3.43 -16.39 1.82
N GLN A 53 2.33 -15.67 2.08
CA GLN A 53 1.55 -14.97 1.06
C GLN A 53 2.36 -13.83 0.42
N ILE A 54 3.18 -13.11 1.19
CA ILE A 54 4.08 -12.08 0.68
C ILE A 54 5.11 -12.69 -0.29
N VAL A 55 5.69 -13.85 0.08
CA VAL A 55 6.65 -14.57 -0.78
C VAL A 55 5.98 -15.09 -2.06
N GLU A 56 4.77 -15.64 -1.95
CA GLU A 56 4.01 -16.11 -3.11
C GLU A 56 3.62 -14.96 -4.06
N ALA A 57 3.14 -13.85 -3.50
CA ALA A 57 2.85 -12.64 -4.26
C ALA A 57 4.12 -12.10 -4.95
N ALA A 58 5.27 -12.13 -4.28
CA ALA A 58 6.53 -11.69 -4.86
C ALA A 58 6.94 -12.55 -6.06
N GLN A 59 6.81 -13.88 -5.94
CA GLN A 59 7.13 -14.81 -7.02
C GLN A 59 6.23 -14.66 -8.24
N SER A 60 4.93 -14.41 -8.02
CA SER A 60 3.95 -14.30 -9.10
C SER A 60 3.96 -12.94 -9.81
N THR A 61 4.31 -11.87 -9.10
CA THR A 61 4.24 -10.50 -9.63
C THR A 61 5.61 -9.92 -10.01
N GLY A 62 6.69 -10.42 -9.42
CA GLY A 62 8.04 -9.85 -9.51
C GLY A 62 8.29 -8.66 -8.56
N ILE A 63 7.33 -8.31 -7.71
CA ILE A 63 7.51 -7.28 -6.68
C ILE A 63 8.39 -7.84 -5.53
N PRO A 64 9.40 -7.11 -5.04
CA PRO A 64 10.23 -7.60 -3.94
C PRO A 64 9.43 -7.88 -2.67
N ALA A 65 9.59 -9.07 -2.09
CA ALA A 65 8.94 -9.47 -0.84
C ALA A 65 9.26 -8.51 0.32
N GLN A 66 10.53 -8.10 0.44
CA GLN A 66 10.96 -7.16 1.47
C GLN A 66 10.29 -5.79 1.32
N LEU A 67 10.14 -5.30 0.08
CA LEU A 67 9.46 -4.05 -0.21
C LEU A 67 7.99 -4.11 0.25
N MET A 68 7.28 -5.18 -0.08
CA MET A 68 5.89 -5.38 0.36
C MET A 68 5.77 -5.45 1.88
N LYS A 69 6.68 -6.17 2.55
CA LYS A 69 6.66 -6.28 4.01
C LYS A 69 6.94 -4.93 4.68
N ASN A 70 7.91 -4.17 4.17
CA ASN A 70 8.21 -2.83 4.67
C ASN A 70 7.05 -1.85 4.41
N LEU A 71 6.37 -1.97 3.27
CA LEU A 71 5.17 -1.19 2.97
C LEU A 71 4.06 -1.47 4.00
N PHE A 72 3.70 -2.73 4.25
CA PHE A 72 2.66 -3.06 5.23
C PHE A 72 3.04 -2.64 6.65
N ALA A 73 4.32 -2.71 7.00
CA ALA A 73 4.82 -2.17 8.26
C ALA A 73 4.59 -0.65 8.39
N GLN A 74 4.77 0.08 7.28
CA GLN A 74 4.62 1.53 7.25
C GLN A 74 3.15 1.97 7.20
N GLU A 75 2.33 1.29 6.39
CA GLU A 75 0.93 1.64 6.16
C GLU A 75 0.03 1.28 7.33
N SER A 76 0.09 0.03 7.76
CA SER A 76 -0.89 -0.51 8.71
C SER A 76 -0.24 -1.08 9.98
N GLN A 77 1.09 -1.09 10.03
CA GLN A 77 1.84 -1.88 11.02
C GLN A 77 1.31 -3.33 11.09
N PHE A 78 0.90 -3.88 9.93
CA PHE A 78 0.30 -5.20 9.75
C PHE A 78 -1.12 -5.40 10.32
N TRP A 79 -1.82 -4.35 10.76
CA TRP A 79 -3.23 -4.45 11.13
C TRP A 79 -4.13 -4.24 9.90
N PRO A 80 -4.84 -5.25 9.40
CA PRO A 80 -5.50 -5.15 8.08
C PRO A 80 -6.88 -4.46 8.11
N GLY A 81 -7.40 -4.10 9.29
CA GLY A 81 -8.70 -3.43 9.42
C GLY A 81 -8.59 -1.91 9.48
N ALA A 82 -9.71 -1.22 9.33
CA ALA A 82 -9.74 0.24 9.35
C ALA A 82 -9.40 0.83 10.73
N PHE A 83 -8.78 2.01 10.73
CA PHE A 83 -8.56 2.81 11.93
C PHE A 83 -8.38 4.29 11.62
N ASN A 84 -9.18 5.11 12.29
CA ASN A 84 -9.23 6.58 12.21
C ASN A 84 -9.64 7.17 10.85
N ASP A 85 -9.24 6.55 9.74
CA ASP A 85 -9.72 6.89 8.40
C ASP A 85 -10.66 5.79 7.88
N ALA A 86 -11.80 6.20 7.35
CA ALA A 86 -12.80 5.30 6.77
C ALA A 86 -12.58 5.09 5.26
N GLU A 87 -11.60 5.76 4.66
CA GLU A 87 -11.35 5.76 3.21
C GLU A 87 -10.11 4.95 2.80
N GLU A 88 -9.41 4.34 3.77
CA GLU A 88 -8.23 3.50 3.55
C GLU A 88 -8.46 2.06 4.01
N TYR A 89 -8.15 1.09 3.15
CA TYR A 89 -8.54 -0.32 3.37
C TYR A 89 -7.36 -1.29 3.32
N GLY A 90 -7.34 -2.26 4.24
CA GLY A 90 -6.43 -3.41 4.16
C GLY A 90 -4.98 -3.13 4.59
N LEU A 91 -4.11 -4.13 4.44
CA LEU A 91 -2.70 -4.08 4.87
C LEU A 91 -1.89 -2.93 4.25
N GLY A 92 -2.19 -2.56 3.02
CA GLY A 92 -1.54 -1.45 2.31
C GLY A 92 -2.35 -0.16 2.29
N GLN A 93 -3.46 -0.06 3.02
CA GLN A 93 -4.28 1.17 3.11
C GLN A 93 -4.69 1.70 1.72
N LEU A 94 -5.34 0.85 0.91
CA LEU A 94 -5.79 1.21 -0.44
C LEU A 94 -6.84 2.32 -0.37
N THR A 95 -6.65 3.39 -1.14
CA THR A 95 -7.61 4.48 -1.32
C THR A 95 -8.41 4.33 -2.62
N GLU A 96 -9.47 5.13 -2.81
CA GLU A 96 -10.20 5.19 -4.08
C GLU A 96 -9.26 5.53 -5.26
N MET A 97 -8.34 6.48 -5.08
CA MET A 97 -7.35 6.87 -6.09
C MET A 97 -6.30 5.78 -6.33
N GLY A 98 -5.93 5.05 -5.27
CA GLY A 98 -5.11 3.85 -5.38
C GLY A 98 -5.79 2.78 -6.24
N ALA A 99 -7.07 2.51 -5.98
CA ALA A 99 -7.87 1.57 -6.76
C ALA A 99 -7.98 1.98 -8.24
N ASP A 100 -8.21 3.27 -8.51
CA ASP A 100 -8.20 3.83 -9.87
C ASP A 100 -6.87 3.55 -10.58
N THR A 101 -5.76 3.79 -9.88
CA THR A 101 -4.41 3.53 -10.39
C THR A 101 -4.22 2.07 -10.76
N VAL A 102 -4.68 1.13 -9.92
CA VAL A 102 -4.58 -0.31 -10.22
C VAL A 102 -5.33 -0.67 -11.49
N LEU A 103 -6.60 -0.24 -11.58
CA LEU A 103 -7.50 -0.59 -12.67
C LEU A 103 -7.05 0.05 -13.99
N LEU A 104 -6.44 1.24 -13.93
CA LEU A 104 -5.95 1.96 -15.10
C LEU A 104 -4.60 1.41 -15.60
N TRP A 105 -3.63 1.21 -14.70
CA TRP A 105 -2.25 0.94 -15.10
C TRP A 105 -1.89 -0.55 -15.17
N ASN A 106 -2.65 -1.42 -14.51
CA ASN A 106 -2.47 -2.86 -14.59
C ASN A 106 -3.58 -3.51 -15.43
N THR A 107 -3.48 -3.37 -16.75
CA THR A 107 -4.47 -3.90 -17.71
C THR A 107 -4.72 -5.41 -17.54
N ALA A 108 -3.69 -6.18 -17.18
CA ALA A 108 -3.82 -7.62 -16.96
C ALA A 108 -4.69 -7.93 -15.73
N PHE A 109 -4.56 -7.15 -14.66
CA PHE A 109 -5.42 -7.23 -13.49
C PHE A 109 -6.86 -6.80 -13.83
N TYR A 110 -7.03 -5.62 -14.46
CA TYR A 110 -8.35 -5.12 -14.86
C TYR A 110 -9.13 -6.14 -15.70
N ASN A 111 -8.49 -6.78 -16.68
CA ASN A 111 -9.13 -7.77 -17.55
C ASN A 111 -9.63 -9.01 -16.80
N GLN A 112 -9.02 -9.35 -15.66
CA GLN A 112 -9.45 -10.46 -14.80
C GLN A 112 -10.49 -10.01 -13.79
N PHE A 113 -10.34 -8.81 -13.24
CA PHE A 113 -11.17 -8.30 -12.15
C PHE A 113 -12.53 -7.79 -12.65
N CYS A 114 -12.55 -7.00 -13.72
CA CYS A 114 -13.77 -6.36 -14.21
C CYS A 114 -14.94 -7.35 -14.46
N PRO A 115 -14.72 -8.51 -15.11
CA PRO A 115 -15.80 -9.48 -15.36
C PRO A 115 -16.35 -10.18 -14.12
N LEU A 116 -15.71 -10.02 -12.96
CA LEU A 116 -16.23 -10.50 -11.67
C LEU A 116 -17.27 -9.53 -11.08
N VAL A 117 -17.29 -8.29 -11.56
CA VAL A 117 -18.10 -7.19 -11.02
C VAL A 117 -19.13 -6.68 -12.04
N LEU A 118 -18.73 -6.54 -13.30
CA LEU A 118 -19.54 -5.98 -14.39
C LEU A 118 -19.71 -7.01 -15.53
N ASP A 119 -20.66 -6.73 -16.44
CA ASP A 119 -20.84 -7.55 -17.64
C ASP A 119 -19.59 -7.50 -18.54
N ILE A 120 -19.20 -8.66 -19.09
CA ILE A 120 -18.01 -8.80 -19.92
C ILE A 120 -17.99 -7.85 -21.13
N ASN A 121 -19.16 -7.52 -21.69
CA ASN A 121 -19.23 -6.62 -22.84
C ASN A 121 -18.90 -5.17 -22.45
N ILE A 122 -19.20 -4.77 -21.21
CA ILE A 122 -18.78 -3.47 -20.66
C ILE A 122 -17.26 -3.48 -20.49
N CYS A 123 -16.70 -4.53 -19.89
CA CYS A 123 -15.28 -4.63 -19.58
C CYS A 123 -14.36 -4.55 -20.82
N GLN A 124 -14.83 -5.01 -21.99
CA GLN A 124 -14.06 -5.01 -23.25
C GLN A 124 -13.62 -3.62 -23.72
N ALA A 125 -14.26 -2.55 -23.26
CA ALA A 125 -13.87 -1.17 -23.62
C ALA A 125 -12.51 -0.76 -23.03
N GLY A 126 -12.08 -1.40 -21.94
CA GLY A 126 -10.93 -0.99 -21.14
C GLY A 126 -11.29 0.09 -20.12
N TYR A 127 -10.61 0.07 -18.96
CA TYR A 127 -10.98 0.88 -17.79
C TYR A 127 -11.17 2.37 -18.11
N ALA A 128 -10.21 2.97 -18.84
CA ALA A 128 -10.22 4.38 -19.20
C ALA A 128 -11.38 4.81 -20.12
N GLN A 129 -12.06 3.85 -20.77
CA GLN A 129 -13.18 4.11 -21.68
C GLN A 129 -14.54 3.82 -21.04
N LEU A 130 -14.55 3.33 -19.80
CA LEU A 130 -15.78 3.12 -19.06
C LEU A 130 -16.43 4.46 -18.67
N GLU A 131 -17.75 4.45 -18.56
CA GLU A 131 -18.47 5.54 -17.91
C GLU A 131 -18.05 5.66 -16.44
N GLU A 132 -18.07 6.88 -15.90
CA GLU A 132 -17.65 7.20 -14.53
C GLU A 132 -18.34 6.32 -13.49
N GLU A 133 -19.63 6.00 -13.68
CA GLU A 133 -20.37 5.10 -12.80
C GLU A 133 -19.76 3.69 -12.77
N ASN A 134 -19.39 3.14 -13.92
CA ASN A 134 -18.75 1.82 -14.00
C ASN A 134 -17.33 1.84 -13.41
N GLN A 135 -16.59 2.93 -13.57
CA GLN A 135 -15.29 3.11 -12.91
C GLN A 135 -15.45 3.15 -11.39
N ALA A 136 -16.41 3.92 -10.89
CA ALA A 136 -16.72 4.00 -9.46
C ALA A 136 -17.13 2.64 -8.87
N ILE A 137 -17.96 1.87 -9.58
CA ILE A 137 -18.34 0.50 -9.16
C ILE A 137 -17.11 -0.40 -9.03
N LEU A 138 -16.19 -0.39 -10.02
CA LEU A 138 -14.99 -1.21 -9.96
C LEU A 138 -14.04 -0.79 -8.83
N ARG A 139 -13.88 0.52 -8.59
CA ARG A 139 -13.06 1.03 -7.47
C ARG A 139 -13.64 0.60 -6.12
N GLY A 140 -14.95 0.75 -5.95
CA GLY A 140 -15.64 0.30 -4.73
C GLY A 140 -15.57 -1.21 -4.53
N ALA A 141 -15.74 -2.01 -5.59
CA ALA A 141 -15.59 -3.46 -5.51
C ALA A 141 -14.17 -3.85 -5.08
N LEU A 142 -13.13 -3.20 -5.63
CA LEU A 142 -11.75 -3.47 -5.23
C LEU A 142 -11.47 -3.08 -3.78
N ALA A 143 -12.02 -1.96 -3.30
CA ALA A 143 -11.91 -1.55 -1.89
C ALA A 143 -12.52 -2.60 -0.94
N ILE A 144 -13.66 -3.17 -1.31
CA ILE A 144 -14.29 -4.27 -0.55
C ILE A 144 -13.39 -5.50 -0.51
N GLU A 145 -12.78 -5.88 -1.64
CA GLU A 145 -11.92 -7.08 -1.75
C GLU A 145 -10.58 -6.99 -0.99
N VAL A 146 -10.17 -5.79 -0.57
CA VAL A 146 -8.98 -5.60 0.27
C VAL A 146 -9.31 -5.31 1.73
N SER A 147 -10.58 -5.05 2.05
CA SER A 147 -11.03 -4.74 3.41
C SER A 147 -11.15 -5.99 4.25
N ALA A 148 -10.41 -6.06 5.37
CA ALA A 148 -10.45 -7.21 6.26
C ALA A 148 -11.42 -7.05 7.45
N ASP A 149 -12.16 -5.95 7.54
CA ASP A 149 -13.07 -5.71 8.66
C ASP A 149 -14.24 -6.71 8.65
N CYS A 150 -14.44 -7.38 9.77
CA CYS A 150 -15.45 -8.41 9.93
C CYS A 150 -16.01 -8.38 11.36
N PRO A 151 -17.20 -7.77 11.58
CA PRO A 151 -17.78 -7.61 12.92
C PRO A 151 -17.98 -8.91 13.70
N ASP A 152 -18.22 -10.02 12.99
CA ASP A 152 -18.48 -11.33 13.58
C ASP A 152 -17.22 -12.22 13.68
N CYS A 153 -16.05 -11.73 13.22
CA CYS A 153 -14.79 -12.47 13.27
C CYS A 153 -14.05 -12.26 14.60
N PRO A 154 -13.19 -13.21 15.03
CA PRO A 154 -12.25 -12.97 16.11
C PRO A 154 -11.43 -11.70 15.88
N ALA A 155 -11.35 -10.84 16.90
CA ALA A 155 -10.69 -9.53 16.87
C ALA A 155 -11.22 -8.53 15.81
N GLY A 156 -12.40 -8.81 15.24
CA GLY A 156 -13.03 -7.95 14.23
C GLY A 156 -12.41 -8.05 12.84
N ILE A 157 -11.57 -9.07 12.58
CA ILE A 157 -10.78 -9.18 11.34
C ILE A 157 -10.95 -10.55 10.67
N ASP A 158 -11.26 -10.57 9.37
CA ASP A 158 -11.15 -11.78 8.55
C ASP A 158 -9.70 -11.98 8.09
N LEU A 159 -9.00 -12.82 8.84
CA LEU A 159 -7.60 -13.14 8.60
C LEU A 159 -7.35 -13.98 7.34
N ASN A 160 -8.36 -14.67 6.81
CA ASN A 160 -8.23 -15.39 5.53
C ASN A 160 -8.32 -14.40 4.38
N HIS A 161 -9.31 -13.50 4.44
CA HIS A 161 -9.49 -12.47 3.43
C HIS A 161 -8.31 -11.48 3.41
N ALA A 162 -7.81 -11.06 4.58
CA ALA A 162 -6.56 -10.29 4.69
C ALA A 162 -5.35 -11.01 4.04
N GLY A 163 -5.29 -12.34 4.13
CA GLY A 163 -4.24 -13.12 3.49
C GLY A 163 -4.35 -13.13 1.96
N PHE A 164 -5.58 -13.19 1.44
CA PHE A 164 -5.84 -13.08 0.01
C PHE A 164 -5.49 -11.69 -0.54
N SER A 165 -5.80 -10.63 0.21
CA SER A 165 -5.55 -9.25 -0.23
C SER A 165 -4.07 -8.88 -0.38
N VAL A 166 -3.14 -9.64 0.22
CA VAL A 166 -1.69 -9.50 -0.02
C VAL A 166 -1.36 -9.52 -1.52
N GLY A 167 -1.97 -10.44 -2.27
CA GLY A 167 -1.78 -10.53 -3.72
C GLY A 167 -2.34 -9.31 -4.46
N LEU A 168 -3.43 -8.72 -3.97
CA LEU A 168 -4.02 -7.50 -4.54
C LEU A 168 -3.10 -6.30 -4.34
N PHE A 169 -2.51 -6.13 -3.15
CA PHE A 169 -1.53 -5.06 -2.90
C PHE A 169 -0.26 -5.21 -3.75
N ALA A 170 0.16 -6.44 -4.07
CA ALA A 170 1.23 -6.65 -5.04
C ALA A 170 0.84 -6.16 -6.45
N GLN A 171 -0.43 -6.32 -6.87
CA GLN A 171 -0.92 -5.74 -8.12
C GLN A 171 -0.98 -4.21 -8.06
N THR A 172 -1.29 -3.62 -6.90
CA THR A 172 -1.25 -2.17 -6.67
C THR A 172 0.16 -1.62 -6.85
N LEU A 173 1.17 -2.26 -6.24
CA LEU A 173 2.57 -1.87 -6.44
C LEU A 173 3.03 -2.04 -7.89
N LYS A 174 2.57 -3.10 -8.56
CA LYS A 174 2.85 -3.32 -9.98
C LYS A 174 2.27 -2.20 -10.86
N ALA A 175 1.03 -1.78 -10.59
CA ALA A 175 0.40 -0.66 -11.30
C ALA A 175 1.18 0.65 -11.10
N ASN A 176 1.56 0.95 -9.85
CA ASN A 176 2.39 2.10 -9.52
C ASN A 176 3.77 2.06 -10.20
N CYS A 177 4.39 0.88 -10.26
CA CYS A 177 5.64 0.67 -10.99
C CYS A 177 5.49 0.97 -12.49
N GLN A 178 4.36 0.56 -13.09
CA GLN A 178 4.08 0.85 -14.50
C GLN A 178 3.89 2.35 -14.75
N GLN A 179 3.14 3.04 -13.89
CA GLN A 179 2.91 4.48 -14.00
C GLN A 179 4.20 5.29 -13.78
N ALA A 180 4.98 4.96 -12.74
CA ALA A 180 6.28 5.58 -12.49
C ALA A 180 7.25 5.38 -13.67
N GLY A 181 7.29 4.16 -14.24
CA GLY A 181 8.07 3.88 -15.44
C GLY A 181 7.62 4.71 -16.65
N GLN A 182 6.30 4.91 -16.82
CA GLN A 182 5.78 5.76 -17.90
C GLN A 182 6.17 7.23 -17.70
N ILE A 183 6.13 7.75 -16.47
CA ILE A 183 6.56 9.11 -16.14
C ILE A 183 8.03 9.33 -16.54
N ILE A 184 8.91 8.41 -16.16
CA ILE A 184 10.35 8.48 -16.51
C ILE A 184 10.55 8.38 -18.02
N THR A 185 9.79 7.52 -18.69
CA THR A 185 9.85 7.38 -20.14
C THR A 185 9.42 8.65 -20.85
N ASN A 186 8.35 9.31 -20.36
CA ASN A 186 7.86 10.57 -20.92
C ASN A 186 8.89 11.69 -20.77
N ALA A 187 9.55 11.79 -19.61
CA ALA A 187 10.54 12.84 -19.35
C ALA A 187 11.87 12.60 -20.10
N SER A 188 12.34 11.36 -20.17
CA SER A 188 13.69 11.04 -20.70
C SER A 188 13.69 10.59 -22.17
N GLY A 189 12.56 10.13 -22.70
CA GLY A 189 12.45 9.46 -23.99
C GLY A 189 13.16 8.09 -24.05
N LYS A 190 13.57 7.53 -22.91
CA LYS A 190 14.33 6.28 -22.79
C LYS A 190 13.57 5.28 -21.91
N THR A 191 13.97 4.01 -21.97
CA THR A 191 13.46 3.01 -21.02
C THR A 191 13.94 3.34 -19.61
N PRO A 192 13.12 3.16 -18.56
CA PRO A 192 13.46 3.61 -17.20
C PRO A 192 14.79 3.06 -16.68
N GLY A 193 15.05 1.75 -16.88
CA GLY A 193 16.30 1.11 -16.47
C GLY A 193 17.55 1.54 -17.26
N ALA A 194 17.40 2.36 -18.31
CA ALA A 194 18.55 2.95 -19.02
C ALA A 194 18.99 4.28 -18.41
N VAL A 195 18.18 4.90 -17.56
CA VAL A 195 18.41 6.24 -16.99
C VAL A 195 18.40 6.28 -15.47
N SER A 196 17.85 5.27 -14.80
CA SER A 196 17.79 5.18 -13.35
C SER A 196 18.13 3.78 -12.86
N SER A 197 18.66 3.69 -11.64
CA SER A 197 19.01 2.41 -11.02
C SER A 197 17.76 1.63 -10.61
N TYR A 198 17.91 0.32 -10.38
CA TYR A 198 16.83 -0.52 -9.87
C TYR A 198 16.25 0.01 -8.55
N GLU A 199 17.11 0.49 -7.64
CA GLU A 199 16.68 1.01 -6.35
C GLU A 199 15.93 2.35 -6.51
N ASP A 200 16.43 3.25 -7.36
CA ASP A 200 15.76 4.54 -7.61
C ASP A 200 14.38 4.33 -8.23
N LEU A 201 14.24 3.38 -9.15
CA LEU A 201 12.94 3.05 -9.76
C LEU A 201 11.91 2.57 -8.72
N TRP A 202 12.33 1.82 -7.70
CA TRP A 202 11.44 1.45 -6.59
C TRP A 202 11.12 2.63 -5.69
N ARG A 203 12.08 3.51 -5.41
CA ARG A 203 11.82 4.75 -4.66
C ARG A 203 10.81 5.63 -5.39
N PHE A 204 10.94 5.81 -6.71
CA PHE A 204 9.96 6.52 -7.53
C PHE A 204 8.59 5.83 -7.54
N THR A 205 8.57 4.50 -7.56
CA THR A 205 7.31 3.74 -7.42
C THR A 205 6.63 4.02 -6.09
N LEU A 206 7.38 4.13 -4.99
CA LEU A 206 6.84 4.47 -3.67
C LEU A 206 6.36 5.92 -3.58
N VAL A 207 7.04 6.87 -4.25
CA VAL A 207 6.54 8.25 -4.41
C VAL A 207 5.18 8.22 -5.10
N ASN A 208 5.05 7.47 -6.20
CA ASN A 208 3.79 7.35 -6.93
C ASN A 208 2.69 6.70 -6.09
N TYR A 209 3.03 5.67 -5.31
CA TYR A 209 2.10 4.98 -4.42
C TYR A 209 1.52 5.91 -3.36
N HIS A 210 2.38 6.68 -2.70
CA HIS A 210 2.01 7.47 -1.53
C HIS A 210 1.51 8.87 -1.88
N ALA A 211 2.18 9.54 -2.80
CA ALA A 211 1.92 10.95 -3.14
C ALA A 211 1.26 11.13 -4.52
N GLY A 212 1.13 10.05 -5.28
CA GLY A 212 0.52 10.07 -6.59
C GLY A 212 1.44 10.52 -7.73
N PRO A 213 0.95 10.39 -8.97
CA PRO A 213 1.73 10.67 -10.18
C PRO A 213 2.03 12.15 -10.40
N GLY A 214 1.23 13.06 -9.83
CA GLY A 214 1.46 14.49 -9.93
C GLY A 214 2.77 14.89 -9.26
N CYS A 215 2.95 14.49 -7.99
CA CYS A 215 4.18 14.71 -7.23
C CYS A 215 5.41 14.13 -7.95
N LEU A 216 5.33 12.87 -8.39
CA LEU A 216 6.44 12.23 -9.07
C LEU A 216 6.76 12.92 -10.41
N SER A 217 5.74 13.21 -11.21
CA SER A 217 5.95 13.80 -12.54
C SER A 217 6.53 15.20 -12.46
N ASN A 218 6.09 16.03 -11.52
CA ASN A 218 6.64 17.37 -11.37
C ASN A 218 8.10 17.31 -10.94
N ALA A 219 8.41 16.55 -9.88
CA ALA A 219 9.78 16.39 -9.39
C ALA A 219 10.73 15.88 -10.48
N ILE A 220 10.31 14.87 -11.27
CA ILE A 220 11.11 14.35 -12.39
C ILE A 220 11.34 15.40 -13.48
N ASN A 221 10.39 16.29 -13.74
CA ASN A 221 10.51 17.33 -14.76
C ASN A 221 11.40 18.51 -14.33
N GLU A 222 11.48 18.79 -13.03
CA GLU A 222 12.37 19.84 -12.49
C GLU A 222 13.84 19.38 -12.42
N VAL A 223 14.09 18.07 -12.32
CA VAL A 223 15.44 17.52 -12.39
C VAL A 223 16.07 17.77 -13.78
N SER A 224 17.08 18.64 -13.80
CA SER A 224 17.81 18.99 -15.03
C SER A 224 18.57 17.83 -15.69
N SER A 225 18.83 16.75 -14.93
CA SER A 225 19.56 15.56 -15.37
C SER A 225 18.68 14.63 -16.21
N GLN A 226 19.24 14.07 -17.28
CA GLN A 226 18.58 13.00 -18.05
C GLN A 226 18.69 11.61 -17.39
N THR A 227 19.36 11.51 -16.26
CA THR A 227 19.52 10.29 -15.45
C THR A 227 19.11 10.63 -14.02
N PRO A 228 17.80 10.69 -13.72
CA PRO A 228 17.33 11.13 -12.41
C PRO A 228 17.71 10.08 -11.37
N THR A 229 18.40 10.54 -10.32
CA THR A 229 18.73 9.76 -9.13
C THR A 229 17.71 10.04 -8.03
N TRP A 230 17.67 9.20 -6.99
CA TRP A 230 16.84 9.51 -5.81
C TRP A 230 17.21 10.83 -5.16
N GLU A 231 18.51 11.16 -5.04
CA GLU A 231 18.99 12.41 -4.42
C GLU A 231 18.49 13.64 -5.18
N ASP A 232 18.50 13.61 -6.51
CA ASP A 232 18.01 14.71 -7.33
C ASP A 232 16.48 14.88 -7.17
N VAL A 233 15.74 13.78 -7.21
CA VAL A 233 14.26 13.80 -7.19
C VAL A 233 13.73 14.11 -5.79
N SER A 234 14.36 13.60 -4.73
CA SER A 234 13.94 13.86 -3.35
C SER A 234 14.10 15.33 -2.96
N ALA A 235 15.13 16.00 -3.50
CA ALA A 235 15.32 17.44 -3.31
C ALA A 235 14.15 18.26 -3.85
N GLU A 236 13.61 17.90 -5.03
CA GLU A 236 12.44 18.58 -5.61
C GLU A 236 11.16 18.25 -4.83
N LEU A 237 10.99 17.00 -4.40
CA LEU A 237 9.83 16.56 -3.60
C LEU A 237 9.72 17.29 -2.26
N ALA A 238 10.84 17.65 -1.63
CA ALA A 238 10.83 18.37 -0.35
C ALA A 238 10.07 19.71 -0.40
N THR A 239 9.97 20.32 -1.58
CA THR A 239 9.26 21.59 -1.78
C THR A 239 7.80 21.36 -2.17
N GLU A 240 7.54 20.46 -3.12
CA GLU A 240 6.20 20.30 -3.71
C GLU A 240 5.31 19.31 -2.96
N CYS A 241 5.90 18.24 -2.42
CA CYS A 241 5.19 17.17 -1.73
C CYS A 241 5.91 16.81 -0.42
N PRO A 242 5.78 17.69 0.60
CA PRO A 242 6.52 17.54 1.86
C PRO A 242 6.21 16.22 2.57
N GLY A 243 7.23 15.60 3.15
CA GLY A 243 7.11 14.35 3.93
C GLY A 243 7.24 13.05 3.12
N VAL A 244 7.15 13.12 1.79
CA VAL A 244 7.25 11.95 0.91
C VAL A 244 8.64 11.29 0.99
N GLU A 245 9.71 12.07 1.07
CA GLU A 245 11.07 11.54 1.24
C GLU A 245 11.16 10.68 2.52
N GLU A 246 10.64 11.17 3.64
CA GLU A 246 10.66 10.44 4.91
C GLU A 246 9.88 9.13 4.82
N TYR A 247 8.73 9.14 4.15
CA TYR A 247 7.94 7.94 3.89
C TYR A 247 8.74 6.90 3.08
N VAL A 248 9.33 7.31 1.95
CA VAL A 248 10.11 6.41 1.08
C VAL A 248 11.32 5.84 1.83
N GLU A 249 12.02 6.66 2.61
CA GLU A 249 13.16 6.26 3.42
C GLU A 249 12.81 5.30 4.55
N LYS A 250 11.58 5.34 5.08
CA LYS A 250 11.12 4.34 6.07
C LYS A 250 10.94 2.95 5.45
N ILE A 251 10.53 2.89 4.19
CA ILE A 251 10.25 1.64 3.48
C ILE A 251 11.51 1.08 2.80
N SER A 252 12.42 1.95 2.35
CA SER A 252 13.60 1.57 1.55
C SER A 252 14.79 1.03 2.37
N LYS A 253 14.63 0.90 3.68
CA LYS A 253 15.67 0.43 4.62
C LYS A 253 15.65 -1.07 4.86
#